data_AF-A0A9D2DHT6-F1
#
_entry.id   AF-A0A9D2DHT6-F1
#
_cell.length_a   1.000
_cell.length_b   1.000
_cell.length_c   1.000
_cell.angle_alpha   90.00
_cell.angle_beta   90.00
_cell.angle_gamma   90.00
#
_symmetry.space_group_name_H-M   'P 1'
#
loop_
_entity.id
_entity.type
_entity.pdbx_description
1 polymer ?
#
loop_
_entity_poly.entity_id
_entity_poly.type
_entity_poly.pdbx_seq_one_letter_code
_entity_poly.pdbx_strand_id
1 'polypeptide(L)'
;MYPQWILNNRENYEFILKHNKEYLKSGSVWLKSYFCSSVDDDEGLIKLKQQYQLERLKKGRTDLEICFRAMEWTFQQLLSKTQSDYIGKLNAFEILKHCSDSRTTVNCLCHATVLTEVLLALGYAARKISCLPIDVVPFDNHVVTTVYIPSLKKWIMLDPSMCCYITDKDQNILSIPEIRTHLVNDK
;
A
#
# COMPACT_ATOMS: atom_id res chain seq x y z
N MET A 1 -17.66 3.98 -24.73
CA MET A 1 -18.62 2.88 -24.54
C MET A 1 -17.81 1.62 -24.30
N TYR A 2 -17.98 0.94 -23.16
CA TYR A 2 -17.18 -0.23 -22.82
C TYR A 2 -17.63 -1.45 -23.63
N PRO A 3 -16.73 -2.40 -23.93
CA PRO A 3 -17.09 -3.65 -24.59
C PRO A 3 -18.13 -4.44 -23.78
N GLN A 4 -19.15 -4.98 -24.46
CA GLN A 4 -20.25 -5.74 -23.83
C GLN A 4 -19.75 -6.93 -23.00
N TRP A 5 -18.62 -7.54 -23.39
CA TRP A 5 -18.05 -8.67 -22.67
C TRP A 5 -17.52 -8.28 -21.27
N ILE A 6 -17.06 -7.05 -21.05
CA ILE A 6 -16.67 -6.58 -19.71
C ILE A 6 -17.90 -6.51 -18.81
N LEU A 7 -19.00 -5.95 -19.35
CA LEU A 7 -20.27 -5.83 -18.62
C LEU A 7 -20.83 -7.20 -18.23
N ASN A 8 -20.73 -8.18 -19.12
CA ASN A 8 -21.25 -9.53 -18.90
C ASN A 8 -20.39 -10.38 -17.94
N ASN A 9 -19.15 -9.96 -17.63
CA ASN A 9 -18.21 -10.73 -16.80
C ASN A 9 -17.73 -9.94 -15.57
N ARG A 10 -18.48 -8.93 -15.13
CA ARG A 10 -18.08 -8.02 -14.03
C ARG A 10 -17.69 -8.73 -12.74
N GLU A 11 -18.37 -9.82 -12.40
CA GLU A 11 -18.12 -10.61 -11.19
C GLU A 11 -16.96 -11.61 -11.37
N ASN A 12 -16.48 -11.81 -12.60
CA ASN A 12 -15.39 -12.74 -12.91
C ASN A 12 -14.07 -11.98 -13.14
N TYR A 13 -13.48 -11.51 -12.03
CA TYR A 13 -12.23 -10.75 -12.06
C TYR A 13 -11.07 -11.51 -12.69
N GLU A 14 -11.00 -12.84 -12.52
CA GLU A 14 -9.96 -13.66 -13.16
C GLU A 14 -10.09 -13.67 -14.68
N PHE A 15 -11.30 -13.85 -15.21
CA PHE A 15 -11.57 -13.78 -16.64
C PHE A 15 -11.14 -12.42 -17.20
N ILE A 16 -11.55 -11.32 -16.55
CA ILE A 16 -11.19 -9.97 -16.93
C ILE A 16 -9.67 -9.78 -16.92
N LEU A 17 -9.01 -10.25 -15.87
CA LEU A 17 -7.57 -10.09 -15.69
C LEU A 17 -6.78 -10.84 -16.77
N LYS A 18 -7.16 -12.09 -17.05
CA LYS A 18 -6.55 -12.93 -18.09
C LYS A 18 -6.78 -12.35 -19.49
N HIS A 19 -7.96 -11.80 -19.75
CA HIS A 19 -8.30 -11.17 -21.03
C HIS A 19 -7.52 -9.86 -21.25
N ASN A 20 -7.14 -9.17 -20.18
CA ASN A 20 -6.34 -7.93 -20.21
C ASN A 20 -4.92 -8.12 -19.66
N LYS A 21 -4.28 -9.27 -19.88
CA LYS A 21 -3.00 -9.62 -19.24
C LYS A 21 -1.89 -8.58 -19.42
N GLU A 22 -1.79 -7.97 -20.60
CA GLU A 22 -0.74 -7.01 -20.96
C GLU A 22 -1.00 -5.63 -20.34
N TYR A 23 0.05 -4.99 -19.84
CA TYR A 23 0.00 -3.56 -19.55
C TYR A 23 -0.05 -2.77 -20.87
N LEU A 24 -0.74 -1.63 -20.85
CA LEU A 24 -0.70 -0.70 -21.98
C LEU A 24 0.76 -0.32 -22.24
N LYS A 25 1.25 -0.62 -23.45
CA LYS A 25 2.55 -0.13 -23.93
C LYS A 25 2.48 1.39 -23.87
N SER A 26 3.37 2.02 -23.13
CA SER A 26 3.25 3.44 -22.83
C SER A 26 3.18 4.27 -24.11
N GLY A 27 2.02 4.83 -24.42
CA GLY A 27 1.94 6.00 -25.29
C GLY A 27 2.44 7.19 -24.48
N SER A 28 3.44 7.90 -25.00
CA SER A 28 4.00 9.16 -24.45
C SER A 28 4.09 9.17 -22.92
N VAL A 29 5.15 8.59 -22.36
CA VAL A 29 5.36 8.65 -20.91
C VAL A 29 5.50 10.11 -20.50
N TRP A 30 4.49 10.65 -19.83
CA TRP A 30 4.61 11.91 -19.09
C TRP A 30 5.46 11.64 -17.84
N LEU A 31 6.75 11.31 -18.05
CA LEU A 31 7.71 11.11 -16.97
C LEU A 31 7.85 12.43 -16.23
N LYS A 32 7.26 12.49 -15.05
CA LYS A 32 7.56 13.51 -14.06
C LYS A 32 8.67 12.98 -13.17
N SER A 33 9.76 13.72 -13.04
CA SER A 33 10.75 13.47 -12.02
C SER A 33 10.17 13.86 -10.66
N TYR A 34 10.17 12.93 -9.72
CA TYR A 34 9.86 13.20 -8.32
C TYR A 34 11.14 13.03 -7.51
N PHE A 35 11.37 13.90 -6.53
CA PHE A 35 12.45 13.72 -5.58
C PHE A 35 11.97 12.80 -4.46
N CYS A 36 12.78 11.81 -4.10
CA CYS A 36 12.55 11.02 -2.90
C CYS A 36 13.02 11.86 -1.72
N SER A 37 12.10 12.38 -0.90
CA SER A 37 12.47 13.05 0.34
C SER A 37 13.28 12.07 1.19
N SER A 38 14.45 12.52 1.65
CA SER A 38 15.18 11.78 2.68
C SER A 38 14.45 11.97 4.02
N VAL A 39 14.61 11.04 4.95
CA VAL A 39 14.05 11.18 6.31
C VAL A 39 14.54 12.46 6.99
N ASP A 40 15.76 12.89 6.66
CA ASP A 40 16.44 13.97 7.34
C ASP A 40 16.00 15.37 6.82
N ASP A 41 15.29 15.41 5.68
CA ASP A 41 14.86 16.65 5.02
C ASP A 41 13.34 16.88 5.08
N ASP A 42 12.58 15.98 5.70
CA ASP A 42 11.13 16.08 5.84
C ASP A 42 10.71 16.20 7.31
N GLU A 43 10.33 17.41 7.72
CA GLU A 43 9.90 17.71 9.09
C GLU A 43 8.72 16.82 9.56
N GLY A 44 7.83 16.42 8.64
CA GLY A 44 6.70 15.55 8.92
C GLY A 44 7.15 14.14 9.29
N LEU A 45 8.08 13.58 8.51
CA LEU A 45 8.67 12.25 8.80
C LEU A 45 9.49 12.26 10.10
N ILE A 46 10.29 13.32 10.34
CA ILE A 46 11.06 13.49 11.58
C ILE A 46 10.11 13.51 12.79
N LYS A 47 9.05 14.33 12.72
CA LYS A 47 8.07 14.44 13.80
C LYS A 47 7.34 13.12 14.04
N LEU A 48 6.92 12.43 12.98
CA LEU A 48 6.25 11.12 13.06
C LEU A 48 7.16 10.09 13.76
N LYS A 49 8.42 10.02 13.32
CA LYS A 49 9.44 9.14 13.88
C LYS A 49 9.66 9.35 15.37
N GLN A 50 9.79 10.60 15.79
CA GLN A 50 10.05 10.99 17.17
C GLN A 50 8.82 10.75 18.06
N GLN A 51 7.64 11.24 17.66
CA GLN A 51 6.42 11.16 18.47
C GLN A 51 6.00 9.72 18.76
N TYR A 52 6.09 8.84 17.76
CA TYR A 52 5.70 7.44 17.91
C TYR A 52 6.88 6.49 18.21
N GLN A 53 8.08 7.04 18.43
CA GLN A 53 9.30 6.31 18.79
C GLN A 53 9.59 5.15 17.83
N LEU A 54 9.44 5.39 16.52
CA LEU A 54 9.42 4.34 15.49
C LEU A 54 10.72 3.52 15.42
N GLU A 55 11.87 4.10 15.82
CA GLU A 55 13.16 3.40 15.90
C GLU A 55 13.13 2.11 16.75
N ARG A 56 12.20 2.01 17.71
CA ARG A 56 12.00 0.77 18.50
C ARG A 56 11.62 -0.44 17.63
N LEU A 57 11.07 -0.20 16.44
CA LEU A 57 10.71 -1.24 15.48
C LEU A 57 11.96 -1.88 14.86
N LYS A 58 13.11 -1.18 14.81
CA LYS A 58 14.34 -1.64 14.14
C LYS A 58 15.23 -2.56 14.97
N LYS A 59 15.20 -2.42 16.30
CA LYS A 59 16.19 -3.06 17.19
C LYS A 59 16.29 -4.58 16.99
N GLY A 60 17.44 -5.03 16.49
CA GLY A 60 17.82 -6.46 16.36
C GLY A 60 17.05 -7.23 15.29
N ARG A 61 16.56 -6.57 14.23
CA ARG A 61 15.67 -7.17 13.23
C ARG A 61 16.20 -7.01 11.81
N THR A 62 15.77 -7.91 10.94
CA THR A 62 15.95 -7.87 9.49
C THR A 62 15.01 -6.85 8.84
N ASP A 63 15.30 -6.45 7.59
CA ASP A 63 14.44 -5.51 6.85
C ASP A 63 12.98 -5.96 6.75
N LEU A 64 12.77 -7.26 6.48
CA LEU A 64 11.43 -7.84 6.37
C LEU A 64 10.68 -7.75 7.70
N GLU A 65 11.33 -8.18 8.79
CA GLU A 65 10.74 -8.10 10.12
C GLU A 65 10.39 -6.66 10.51
N ILE A 66 11.23 -5.69 10.14
CA ILE A 66 10.98 -4.27 10.39
C ILE A 66 9.74 -3.81 9.61
N CYS A 67 9.64 -4.14 8.32
CA CYS A 67 8.51 -3.77 7.48
C CYS A 67 7.20 -4.41 7.94
N PHE A 68 7.23 -5.68 8.35
CA PHE A 68 6.06 -6.38 8.89
C PHE A 68 5.61 -5.80 10.22
N ARG A 69 6.54 -5.51 11.13
CA ARG A 69 6.19 -4.85 12.40
C ARG A 69 5.67 -3.43 12.21
N ALA A 70 6.17 -2.71 11.20
CA ALA A 70 5.61 -1.41 10.82
C ALA A 70 4.16 -1.56 10.33
N MET A 71 3.88 -2.55 9.48
CA MET A 71 2.53 -2.86 9.01
C MET A 71 1.59 -3.24 10.16
N GLU A 72 2.00 -4.16 11.03
CA GLU A 72 1.24 -4.55 12.22
C GLU A 72 0.97 -3.36 13.14
N TRP A 73 2.00 -2.55 13.41
CA TRP A 73 1.85 -1.34 14.22
C TRP A 73 0.85 -0.37 13.60
N THR A 74 0.96 -0.09 12.30
CA THR A 74 0.01 0.78 11.58
C THR A 74 -1.41 0.24 11.67
N PHE A 75 -1.62 -1.05 11.39
CA PHE A 75 -2.93 -1.67 11.49
C PHE A 75 -3.52 -1.51 12.91
N GLN A 76 -2.72 -1.78 13.94
CA GLN A 76 -3.15 -1.64 15.33
C GLN A 76 -3.49 -0.20 15.73
N GLN A 77 -2.77 0.80 15.23
CA GLN A 77 -3.07 2.21 15.53
C GLN A 77 -4.39 2.69 14.93
N LEU A 78 -4.83 2.08 13.83
CA LEU A 78 -6.04 2.47 13.10
C LEU A 78 -7.21 1.53 13.38
N LEU A 79 -7.00 0.43 14.12
CA LEU A 79 -8.01 -0.58 14.38
C LEU A 79 -9.15 -0.02 15.24
N SER A 80 -10.37 -0.08 14.71
CA SER A 80 -11.60 0.16 15.45
C SER A 80 -12.74 -0.67 14.89
N LYS A 81 -13.79 -0.88 15.71
CA LYS A 81 -15.04 -1.52 15.30
C LYS A 81 -15.93 -0.61 14.45
N THR A 82 -15.72 0.69 14.54
CA THR A 82 -16.51 1.70 13.84
C THR A 82 -15.64 2.38 12.80
N GLN A 83 -16.11 2.47 11.56
CA GLN A 83 -15.43 3.20 10.49
C GLN A 83 -16.01 4.60 10.34
N SER A 84 -15.17 5.59 10.06
CA SER A 84 -15.60 6.93 9.64
C SER A 84 -14.88 7.36 8.36
N ASP A 85 -15.49 8.30 7.65
CA ASP A 85 -14.82 9.00 6.57
C ASP A 85 -13.75 9.94 7.13
N TYR A 86 -12.60 9.94 6.49
CA TYR A 86 -11.51 10.86 6.83
C TYR A 86 -11.53 12.06 5.88
N ILE A 87 -11.82 13.24 6.43
CA ILE A 87 -11.79 14.51 5.70
C ILE A 87 -10.71 15.37 6.34
N GLY A 88 -9.50 15.33 5.77
CA GLY A 88 -8.34 16.02 6.31
C GLY A 88 -7.12 15.95 5.39
N LYS A 89 -5.97 16.41 5.90
CA LYS A 89 -4.71 16.30 5.16
C LYS A 89 -4.25 14.84 5.14
N LEU A 90 -4.03 14.29 3.94
CA LEU A 90 -3.52 12.93 3.78
C LEU A 90 -2.04 12.82 4.18
N ASN A 91 -1.79 12.76 5.48
CA ASN A 91 -0.51 12.40 6.09
C ASN A 91 -0.73 11.55 7.34
N ALA A 92 0.28 10.80 7.76
CA ALA A 92 0.17 9.85 8.85
C ALA A 92 -0.20 10.52 10.18
N PHE A 93 0.34 11.71 10.43
CA PHE A 93 0.13 12.44 11.69
C PHE A 93 -1.34 12.76 11.93
N GLU A 94 -1.98 13.39 10.94
CA GLU A 94 -3.37 13.82 11.01
C GLU A 94 -4.34 12.63 11.00
N ILE A 95 -4.03 11.58 10.24
CA ILE A 95 -4.84 10.35 10.20
C ILE A 95 -4.79 9.63 11.55
N LEU A 96 -3.60 9.44 12.13
CA LEU A 96 -3.43 8.79 13.44
C LEU A 96 -4.14 9.57 14.53
N LYS A 97 -4.01 10.91 14.52
CA LYS A 97 -4.70 11.79 15.45
C LYS A 97 -6.23 11.66 15.32
N HIS A 98 -6.76 11.71 14.11
CA HIS A 98 -8.20 11.53 13.86
C HIS A 98 -8.72 10.21 14.38
N CYS A 99 -8.04 9.09 14.08
CA CYS A 99 -8.47 7.76 14.53
C CYS A 99 -8.44 7.64 16.05
N SER A 100 -7.40 8.19 16.69
CA SER A 100 -7.27 8.25 18.15
C SER A 100 -8.39 9.07 18.80
N ASP A 101 -8.66 10.27 18.28
CA ASP A 101 -9.64 11.21 18.88
C ASP A 101 -11.08 10.74 18.65
N SER A 102 -11.40 10.25 17.45
CA SER A 102 -12.75 9.79 17.07
C SER A 102 -13.04 8.35 17.50
N ARG A 103 -12.01 7.56 17.84
CA ARG A 103 -12.09 6.11 18.07
C ARG A 103 -12.70 5.35 16.87
N THR A 104 -12.37 5.77 15.66
CA THR A 104 -12.82 5.13 14.42
C THR A 104 -11.65 4.68 13.55
N THR A 105 -11.90 3.70 12.69
CA THR A 105 -11.00 3.30 11.59
C THR A 105 -11.34 4.10 10.34
N VAL A 106 -10.44 4.04 9.37
CA VAL A 106 -10.46 4.81 8.11
C VAL A 106 -10.20 3.87 6.93
N ASN A 107 -10.37 4.38 5.71
CA ASN A 107 -10.26 3.57 4.51
C ASN A 107 -8.81 3.13 4.15
N CYS A 108 -8.69 2.26 3.15
CA CYS A 108 -7.42 1.71 2.66
C CYS A 108 -6.41 2.79 2.25
N LEU A 109 -6.85 3.90 1.67
CA LEU A 109 -5.98 5.03 1.32
C LEU A 109 -5.31 5.62 2.56
N CYS A 110 -6.04 5.77 3.66
CA CYS A 110 -5.49 6.29 4.90
C CYS A 110 -4.51 5.30 5.53
N HIS A 111 -4.86 4.01 5.59
CA HIS A 111 -3.94 2.95 6.05
C HIS A 111 -2.64 2.92 5.23
N ALA A 112 -2.72 2.95 3.91
CA ALA A 112 -1.56 2.96 3.02
C ALA A 112 -0.72 4.24 3.19
N THR A 113 -1.37 5.39 3.45
CA THR A 113 -0.66 6.65 3.73
C THR A 113 0.14 6.56 5.02
N VAL A 114 -0.47 6.07 6.09
CA VAL A 114 0.21 5.90 7.38
C VAL A 114 1.40 4.94 7.24
N LEU A 115 1.20 3.75 6.66
CA LEU A 115 2.30 2.78 6.51
C LEU A 115 3.41 3.33 5.61
N THR A 116 3.07 4.01 4.52
CA THR A 116 4.08 4.59 3.61
C THR A 116 4.97 5.58 4.34
N GLU A 117 4.39 6.54 5.07
CA GLU A 117 5.19 7.53 5.81
C GLU A 117 5.95 6.93 6.98
N VAL A 118 5.41 5.90 7.66
CA VAL A 118 6.13 5.14 8.69
C VAL A 118 7.37 4.47 8.11
N LEU A 119 7.24 3.80 6.96
CA LEU A 119 8.37 3.14 6.29
C LEU A 119 9.39 4.15 5.78
N LEU A 120 8.93 5.26 5.20
CA LEU A 120 9.80 6.36 4.80
C LEU A 120 10.58 6.87 6.01
N ALA A 121 9.91 7.19 7.13
CA ALA A 121 10.54 7.65 8.37
C ALA A 121 11.55 6.66 8.98
N LEU A 122 11.40 5.36 8.71
CA LEU A 122 12.35 4.32 9.11
C LEU A 122 13.56 4.18 8.17
N GLY A 123 13.54 4.86 7.03
CA GLY A 123 14.60 4.89 6.02
C GLY A 123 14.37 3.98 4.81
N TYR A 124 13.15 3.45 4.62
CA TYR A 124 12.83 2.58 3.50
C TYR A 124 12.23 3.36 2.33
N ALA A 125 12.62 2.99 1.10
CA ALA A 125 11.93 3.45 -0.09
C ALA A 125 10.55 2.80 -0.18
N ALA A 126 9.49 3.58 0.03
CA ALA A 126 8.11 3.12 0.00
C ALA A 126 7.21 4.07 -0.81
N ARG A 127 6.15 3.52 -1.40
CA ARG A 127 5.13 4.29 -2.14
C ARG A 127 3.77 3.60 -2.09
N LYS A 128 2.72 4.39 -2.19
CA LYS A 128 1.34 3.91 -2.34
C LYS A 128 1.08 3.50 -3.79
N ILE A 129 0.28 2.45 -3.98
CA ILE A 129 -0.27 2.06 -5.26
C ILE A 129 -1.78 1.97 -5.13
N SER A 130 -2.50 2.70 -5.98
CA SER A 130 -3.94 2.57 -6.14
C SER A 130 -4.22 1.50 -7.19
N CYS A 131 -4.81 0.39 -6.75
CA CYS A 131 -5.36 -0.66 -7.58
C CYS A 131 -6.78 -0.24 -7.99
N LEU A 132 -6.95 0.10 -9.26
CA LEU A 132 -8.24 0.49 -9.82
C LEU A 132 -8.87 -0.70 -10.54
N PRO A 133 -10.19 -0.91 -10.42
CA PRO A 133 -10.90 -1.89 -11.22
C PRO A 133 -10.91 -1.46 -12.70
N ILE A 134 -11.13 -2.43 -13.59
CA ILE A 134 -11.39 -2.11 -15.00
C ILE A 134 -12.75 -1.45 -15.21
N ASP A 135 -13.68 -1.69 -14.28
CA ASP A 135 -15.07 -1.25 -14.38
C ASP A 135 -15.25 0.18 -13.88
N VAL A 136 -16.28 0.83 -14.42
CA VAL A 136 -16.58 2.25 -14.33
C VAL A 136 -17.31 2.66 -13.06
N VAL A 137 -17.56 1.74 -12.13
CA VAL A 137 -18.18 2.11 -10.86
C VAL A 137 -17.08 2.77 -10.01
N PRO A 138 -17.11 4.10 -9.81
CA PRO A 138 -15.99 4.84 -9.24
C PRO A 138 -15.85 4.64 -7.72
N PHE A 139 -16.57 3.68 -7.16
CA PHE A 139 -16.71 3.49 -5.71
C PHE A 139 -15.79 2.40 -5.16
N ASP A 140 -15.12 1.63 -6.01
CA ASP A 140 -14.23 0.56 -5.57
C ASP A 140 -12.80 0.82 -6.04
N ASN A 141 -11.89 0.97 -5.09
CA ASN A 141 -10.46 0.98 -5.32
C ASN A 141 -9.79 0.43 -4.07
N HIS A 142 -8.64 -0.21 -4.27
CA HIS A 142 -7.82 -0.65 -3.15
C HIS A 142 -6.46 0.03 -3.17
N VAL A 143 -6.04 0.57 -2.04
CA VAL A 143 -4.75 1.26 -1.94
C VAL A 143 -3.85 0.49 -0.99
N VAL A 144 -2.66 0.15 -1.49
CA VAL A 144 -1.69 -0.68 -0.78
C VAL A 144 -0.33 0.02 -0.76
N THR A 145 0.59 -0.46 0.06
CA THR A 145 1.95 0.07 0.13
C THR A 145 2.92 -0.88 -0.53
N THR A 146 3.79 -0.37 -1.40
CA THR A 146 4.94 -1.11 -1.92
C THR A 146 6.22 -0.58 -1.29
N VAL A 147 7.10 -1.47 -0.86
CA VAL A 147 8.38 -1.13 -0.23
C VAL A 147 9.51 -1.93 -0.85
N TYR A 148 10.66 -1.27 -1.07
CA TYR A 148 11.87 -1.93 -1.56
C TYR A 148 12.63 -2.56 -0.40
N ILE A 149 12.93 -3.85 -0.51
CA ILE A 149 13.69 -4.60 0.48
C ILE A 149 15.12 -4.82 -0.06
N PRO A 150 16.14 -4.13 0.47
CA PRO A 150 17.51 -4.21 -0.06
C PRO A 150 18.08 -5.62 -0.05
N SER A 151 17.84 -6.37 1.03
CA SER A 151 18.29 -7.76 1.18
C SER A 151 17.70 -8.72 0.14
N LEU A 152 16.48 -8.47 -0.34
CA LEU A 152 15.85 -9.23 -1.42
C LEU A 152 16.10 -8.65 -2.81
N LYS A 153 16.69 -7.44 -2.88
CA LYS A 153 16.82 -6.63 -4.09
C LYS A 153 15.50 -6.45 -4.86
N LYS A 154 14.37 -6.43 -4.15
CA LYS A 154 13.03 -6.41 -4.77
C LYS A 154 12.02 -5.54 -4.04
N TRP A 155 11.01 -5.11 -4.78
CA TRP A 155 9.80 -4.52 -4.21
C TRP A 155 8.87 -5.61 -3.71
N ILE A 156 8.20 -5.39 -2.58
CA ILE A 156 7.12 -6.25 -2.09
C ILE A 156 5.84 -5.42 -1.92
N MET A 157 4.69 -6.09 -1.91
CA MET A 157 3.40 -5.50 -1.59
C MET A 157 3.02 -5.80 -0.14
N LEU A 158 2.59 -4.77 0.59
CA LEU A 158 2.06 -4.83 1.95
C LEU A 158 0.67 -4.18 1.97
N ASP A 159 -0.29 -4.85 2.60
CA ASP A 159 -1.64 -4.35 2.82
C ASP A 159 -1.84 -3.96 4.29
N PRO A 160 -1.71 -2.67 4.65
CA PRO A 160 -1.93 -2.21 6.02
C PRO A 160 -3.39 -2.18 6.45
N SER A 161 -4.35 -2.27 5.52
CA SER A 161 -5.78 -2.30 5.85
C SER A 161 -6.25 -3.69 6.27
N MET A 162 -5.58 -4.72 5.76
CA MET A 162 -5.83 -6.14 6.08
C MET A 162 -4.72 -6.76 6.94
N CYS A 163 -3.66 -5.99 7.25
CA CYS A 163 -2.46 -6.46 7.93
C CYS A 163 -1.85 -7.71 7.28
N CYS A 164 -1.77 -7.74 5.96
CA CYS A 164 -1.34 -8.93 5.23
C CYS A 164 -0.36 -8.62 4.09
N TYR A 165 0.28 -9.68 3.61
CA TYR A 165 1.10 -9.69 2.40
C TYR A 165 0.81 -11.00 1.66
N ILE A 166 1.15 -11.04 0.37
CA ILE A 166 0.88 -12.21 -0.48
C ILE A 166 2.20 -12.94 -0.74
N THR A 167 2.15 -14.27 -0.74
CA THR A 167 3.28 -15.14 -1.07
C THR A 167 2.92 -16.10 -2.20
N ASP A 168 3.92 -16.63 -2.89
CA ASP A 168 3.74 -17.83 -3.70
C ASP A 168 3.76 -19.12 -2.85
N LYS A 169 3.57 -20.27 -3.50
CA LYS A 169 3.62 -21.60 -2.88
C LYS A 169 4.96 -21.93 -2.19
N ASP A 170 6.04 -21.27 -2.60
CA ASP A 170 7.39 -21.47 -2.08
C ASP A 170 7.71 -20.43 -0.99
N GLN A 171 6.69 -19.70 -0.50
CA GLN A 171 6.75 -18.66 0.53
C GLN A 171 7.54 -17.41 0.15
N ASN A 172 7.76 -17.17 -1.15
CA ASN A 172 8.34 -15.91 -1.60
C ASN A 172 7.27 -14.82 -1.54
N ILE A 173 7.53 -13.76 -0.79
CA ILE A 173 6.67 -12.58 -0.72
C ILE A 173 6.59 -11.92 -2.10
N LEU A 174 5.40 -11.55 -2.57
CA LEU A 174 5.21 -11.03 -3.92
C LEU A 174 5.05 -9.50 -3.95
N SER A 175 5.49 -8.93 -5.06
CA SER A 175 5.17 -7.57 -5.53
C SER A 175 3.83 -7.54 -6.27
N ILE A 176 3.27 -6.35 -6.49
CA ILE A 176 2.04 -6.20 -7.27
C ILE A 176 2.14 -6.80 -8.69
N PRO A 177 3.22 -6.55 -9.47
CA PRO A 177 3.36 -7.18 -10.79
C PRO A 177 3.50 -8.70 -10.73
N GLU A 178 4.16 -9.25 -9.71
CA GLU A 178 4.27 -10.69 -9.49
C GLU A 178 2.89 -11.29 -9.16
N ILE A 179 2.12 -10.68 -8.25
CA ILE A 179 0.74 -11.10 -7.92
C ILE A 179 -0.11 -11.16 -9.19
N ARG A 180 -0.09 -10.10 -10.01
CA ARG A 180 -0.80 -10.07 -11.29
C ARG A 180 -0.36 -11.22 -12.21
N THR A 181 0.94 -11.44 -12.32
CA THR A 181 1.51 -12.49 -13.17
C THR A 181 1.09 -13.88 -12.71
N HIS A 182 1.02 -14.11 -11.40
CA HIS A 182 0.55 -15.37 -10.83
C HIS A 182 -0.93 -15.62 -11.15
N LEU A 183 -1.80 -14.63 -10.90
CA LEU A 183 -3.23 -14.72 -11.18
C LEU A 183 -3.53 -14.93 -12.68
N VAL A 184 -2.77 -14.30 -13.57
CA VAL A 184 -2.92 -14.49 -15.03
C VAL A 184 -2.52 -15.91 -15.47
N ASN A 185 -1.55 -16.53 -14.80
CA ASN A 185 -0.96 -17.80 -15.19
C ASN A 185 -1.44 -19.00 -14.36
N ASP A 186 -2.46 -18.82 -13.51
CA ASP A 186 -3.00 -19.87 -12.63
C ASP A 186 -1.91 -20.48 -11.72
N LYS A 187 -1.09 -19.63 -11.08
CA LYS A 187 0.03 -20.02 -10.22
C LYS A 187 -0.13 -19.63 -8.77
#